data_AF-A0A850MCD9-F1
#
_entry.id   AF-A0A850MCD9-F1
#
_cell.length_a   1.000
_cell.length_b   1.000
_cell.length_c   1.000
_cell.angle_alpha   90.00
_cell.angle_beta   90.00
_cell.angle_gamma   90.00
#
_symmetry.space_group_name_H-M   'P 1'
#
loop_
_entity.id
_entity.type
_entity.pdbx_description
1 polymer ?
#
loop_
_entity_poly.entity_id
_entity_poly.type
_entity_poly.pdbx_seq_one_letter_code
_entity_poly.pdbx_strand_id
1 'polypeptide(L)'
;MGAAKVVGGVIALIGAIFLLIALLLEIVGVLDLRWMIYLILAIVGLLGSVMGIGNKRIGGALALVAGAVIIIFALLYTWDIVTFAFLEPYSYLAFNHPIPYVTIEALFIVFGGIIMVAGGSD
;
A
#
# COMPACT_ATOMS: atom_id res chain seq x y z
N MET A 1 -18.77 17.32 1.38
CA MET A 1 -17.86 16.17 1.56
C MET A 1 -18.58 14.89 1.20
N GLY A 2 -17.88 13.82 0.79
CA GLY A 2 -18.50 12.49 0.97
C GLY A 2 -17.95 11.40 0.08
N ALA A 3 -18.38 11.35 -1.18
CA ALA A 3 -18.25 10.14 -1.98
C ALA A 3 -16.80 9.82 -2.36
N ALA A 4 -16.08 10.76 -3.00
CA ALA A 4 -14.71 10.52 -3.46
C ALA A 4 -13.77 10.14 -2.31
N LYS A 5 -13.86 10.87 -1.19
CA LYS A 5 -13.04 10.60 0.00
C LYS A 5 -13.31 9.22 0.60
N VAL A 6 -14.58 8.81 0.72
CA VAL A 6 -14.93 7.47 1.21
C VAL A 6 -14.46 6.39 0.24
N VAL A 7 -14.66 6.58 -1.07
CA VAL A 7 -14.20 5.65 -2.11
C VAL A 7 -12.69 5.50 -2.07
N GLY A 8 -11.94 6.61 -2.02
CA GLY A 8 -10.48 6.58 -1.88
C GLY A 8 -10.04 5.86 -0.61
N GLY A 9 -10.75 6.09 0.50
CA GLY A 9 -10.47 5.42 1.77
C GLY A 9 -10.72 3.92 1.74
N VAL A 10 -11.79 3.47 1.08
CA VAL A 10 -12.08 2.05 0.90
C VAL A 10 -11.04 1.39 0.01
N ILE A 11 -10.63 2.03 -1.10
CA ILE A 11 -9.57 1.51 -1.98
C ILE A 11 -8.25 1.37 -1.21
N ALA A 12 -7.84 2.40 -0.48
CA ALA A 12 -6.61 2.35 0.31
C ALA A 12 -6.68 1.31 1.43
N LEU A 13 -7.85 1.16 2.06
CA LEU A 13 -8.08 0.17 3.10
C LEU A 13 -7.93 -1.26 2.56
N ILE A 14 -8.51 -1.53 1.39
CA ILE A 14 -8.38 -2.82 0.70
C ILE A 14 -6.91 -3.14 0.43
N GLY A 15 -6.17 -2.18 -0.13
CA GLY A 15 -4.73 -2.33 -0.36
C GLY A 15 -3.98 -2.65 0.94
N ALA A 16 -4.22 -1.88 2.01
CA ALA A 16 -3.53 -2.09 3.28
C ALA A 16 -3.87 -3.45 3.96
N ILE A 17 -5.11 -3.94 3.81
CA ILE A 17 -5.52 -5.26 4.32
C ILE A 17 -4.81 -6.38 3.55
N PHE A 18 -4.83 -6.33 2.21
CA PHE A 18 -4.16 -7.35 1.39
C PHE A 18 -2.66 -7.37 1.66
N LEU A 19 -2.04 -6.20 1.83
CA LEU A 19 -0.62 -6.10 2.19
C LEU A 19 -0.36 -6.75 3.54
N LEU A 20 -1.20 -6.49 4.54
CA LEU A 20 -1.06 -7.09 5.86
C LEU A 20 -1.20 -8.62 5.81
N ILE A 21 -2.17 -9.15 5.04
CA ILE A 21 -2.35 -10.60 4.87
C ILE A 21 -1.12 -11.21 4.19
N ALA A 22 -0.63 -10.61 3.10
CA ALA A 22 0.57 -11.06 2.39
C ALA A 22 1.78 -11.11 3.33
N LEU A 23 1.97 -10.07 4.15
CA LEU A 23 3.04 -10.03 5.15
C LEU A 23 2.88 -11.13 6.21
N LEU A 24 1.68 -11.34 6.73
CA LEU A 24 1.42 -12.38 7.74
C LEU A 24 1.65 -13.80 7.22
N LEU A 25 1.36 -14.05 5.94
CA LEU A 25 1.62 -15.34 5.30
C LEU A 25 3.14 -15.59 5.14
N GLU A 26 3.93 -14.54 4.90
CA GLU A 26 5.38 -14.64 4.74
C GLU A 26 6.15 -14.67 6.07
N ILE A 27 5.61 -14.02 7.12
CA ILE A 27 6.19 -13.97 8.48
C ILE A 27 6.35 -15.36 9.12
N VAL A 28 5.71 -16.40 8.59
CA VAL A 28 5.82 -17.79 9.09
C VAL A 28 7.24 -18.37 8.95
N GLY A 29 8.18 -17.70 8.27
CA GLY A 29 9.55 -18.19 8.05
C GLY A 29 10.67 -17.47 8.80
N VAL A 30 10.80 -16.13 8.67
CA VAL A 30 11.92 -15.33 9.21
C VAL A 30 11.49 -13.85 9.33
N LEU A 31 11.56 -13.25 10.52
CA LEU A 31 11.39 -11.80 10.69
C LEU A 31 12.72 -11.08 10.46
N ASP A 32 12.86 -10.40 9.33
CA ASP A 32 13.97 -9.48 9.06
C ASP A 32 13.53 -8.01 9.22
N LEU A 33 14.49 -7.09 9.24
CA LEU A 33 14.23 -5.65 9.37
C LEU A 33 13.35 -5.08 8.24
N ARG A 34 13.44 -5.61 7.02
CA ARG A 34 12.62 -5.18 5.88
C ARG A 34 11.16 -5.53 6.12
N TRP A 35 10.87 -6.77 6.54
CA TRP A 35 9.52 -7.21 6.86
C TRP A 35 8.89 -6.38 7.99
N MET A 36 9.69 -5.99 8.99
CA MET A 36 9.24 -5.08 10.04
C MET A 36 8.86 -3.69 9.51
N ILE A 37 9.66 -3.13 8.57
CA ILE A 37 9.35 -1.85 7.93
C ILE A 37 8.03 -1.95 7.14
N TYR A 38 7.86 -3.00 6.32
CA TYR A 38 6.62 -3.22 5.58
C TYR A 38 5.41 -3.39 6.50
N LEU A 39 5.56 -4.09 7.63
CA LEU A 39 4.49 -4.26 8.62
C LEU A 39 4.07 -2.92 9.23
N ILE A 40 5.04 -2.08 9.61
CA ILE A 40 4.75 -0.74 10.13
C ILE A 40 4.03 0.10 9.08
N LEU A 41 4.50 0.08 7.82
CA LEU A 41 3.87 0.83 6.74
C LEU A 41 2.46 0.33 6.41
N ALA A 42 2.21 -0.98 6.46
CA ALA A 42 0.87 -1.55 6.31
C ALA A 42 -0.09 -1.07 7.42
N ILE A 43 0.39 -1.04 8.67
CA ILE A 43 -0.39 -0.50 9.81
C ILE A 43 -0.66 0.99 9.64
N VAL A 44 0.34 1.78 9.23
CA VAL A 44 0.16 3.22 8.97
C VAL A 44 -0.83 3.45 7.82
N GLY A 45 -0.78 2.64 6.76
CA GLY A 45 -1.73 2.66 5.66
C GLY A 45 -3.16 2.34 6.11
N LEU A 46 -3.34 1.33 6.97
CA LEU A 46 -4.61 0.97 7.60
C LEU A 46 -5.18 2.13 8.42
N LEU A 47 -4.39 2.67 9.35
CA LEU A 47 -4.80 3.79 10.21
C LEU A 47 -5.13 5.03 9.39
N GLY A 48 -4.30 5.35 8.39
CA GLY A 48 -4.52 6.45 7.47
C GLY A 48 -5.85 6.30 6.71
N SER A 49 -6.13 5.11 6.18
CA SER A 49 -7.36 4.81 5.46
C SER A 49 -8.61 4.96 6.34
N VAL A 50 -8.59 4.39 7.55
CA VAL A 50 -9.71 4.51 8.51
C VAL A 50 -9.93 5.97 8.92
N MET A 51 -8.86 6.71 9.22
CA MET A 51 -8.95 8.14 9.56
C MET A 51 -9.42 8.98 8.38
N GLY A 52 -9.03 8.62 7.16
CA GLY A 52 -9.43 9.28 5.92
C GLY A 52 -10.92 9.13 5.65
N ILE A 53 -11.46 7.92 5.85
CA ILE A 53 -12.91 7.65 5.82
C ILE A 53 -13.62 8.46 6.92
N GLY A 54 -13.07 8.49 8.14
CA GLY A 54 -13.54 9.28 9.28
C GLY A 54 -13.39 10.80 9.15
N ASN A 55 -13.26 11.29 7.92
CA ASN A 55 -13.25 12.68 7.54
C ASN A 55 -12.00 13.48 7.95
N LYS A 56 -10.93 12.86 8.43
CA LYS A 56 -9.67 13.55 8.74
C LYS A 56 -8.78 13.62 7.50
N ARG A 57 -8.47 14.83 7.03
CA ARG A 57 -7.56 15.05 5.87
C ARG A 57 -6.20 14.39 6.07
N ILE A 58 -5.73 14.36 7.32
CA ILE A 58 -4.49 13.73 7.74
C ILE A 58 -4.48 12.22 7.46
N GLY A 59 -5.64 11.55 7.44
CA GLY A 59 -5.74 10.13 7.14
C GLY A 59 -5.38 9.82 5.69
N GLY A 60 -5.88 10.62 4.75
CA GLY A 60 -5.52 10.50 3.33
C GLY A 60 -4.02 10.68 3.09
N ALA A 61 -3.41 11.66 3.77
CA ALA A 61 -1.98 11.92 3.68
C ALA A 61 -1.15 10.78 4.29
N LEU A 62 -1.56 10.22 5.44
CA LEU A 62 -0.91 9.06 6.05
C LEU A 62 -0.94 7.83 5.16
N ALA A 63 -2.10 7.53 4.57
CA ALA A 63 -2.23 6.42 3.62
C ALA A 63 -1.32 6.65 2.39
N LEU A 64 -1.35 7.86 1.82
CA LEU A 64 -0.52 8.20 0.67
C LEU A 64 0.98 8.03 0.95
N VAL A 65 1.46 8.56 2.08
CA VAL A 65 2.87 8.45 2.48
C VAL A 65 3.24 6.99 2.72
N ALA A 66 2.40 6.21 3.40
CA ALA A 66 2.67 4.78 3.61
C ALA A 66 2.84 4.03 2.29
N GLY A 67 1.89 4.18 1.36
CA GLY A 67 1.97 3.54 0.05
C GLY A 67 3.16 4.01 -0.78
N ALA A 68 3.45 5.32 -0.77
CA ALA A 68 4.58 5.87 -1.52
C ALA A 68 5.93 5.40 -0.98
N VAL A 69 6.07 5.31 0.35
CA VAL A 69 7.29 4.78 0.99
C VAL A 69 7.45 3.30 0.68
N ILE A 70 6.36 2.52 0.67
CA ILE A 70 6.40 1.11 0.24
C ILE A 70 6.94 1.01 -1.19
N ILE A 71 6.42 1.83 -2.11
CA ILE A 71 6.87 1.84 -3.51
C ILE A 71 8.34 2.24 -3.63
N ILE A 72 8.76 3.30 -2.95
CA ILE A 72 10.16 3.74 -2.96
C ILE A 72 11.07 2.66 -2.38
N PHE A 73 10.68 2.04 -1.27
CA PHE A 73 11.45 0.98 -0.64
C PHE A 73 11.59 -0.20 -1.60
N ALA A 74 10.49 -0.64 -2.21
CA ALA A 74 10.48 -1.67 -3.23
C ALA A 74 11.40 -1.35 -4.44
N LEU A 75 11.36 -0.12 -4.94
CA LEU A 75 12.24 0.38 -6.01
C LEU A 75 13.72 0.39 -5.62
N LEU A 76 14.04 0.74 -4.37
CA LEU A 76 15.42 0.74 -3.89
C LEU A 76 16.03 -0.66 -3.80
N TYR A 77 15.19 -1.68 -3.59
CA TYR A 77 15.65 -3.07 -3.55
C TYR A 77 15.51 -3.79 -4.91
N THR A 78 14.84 -3.20 -5.91
CA THR A 78 14.88 -3.68 -7.30
C THR A 78 15.94 -2.98 -8.09
N TRP A 79 16.85 -3.75 -8.69
CA TRP A 79 17.95 -3.19 -9.48
C TRP A 79 17.51 -2.70 -10.87
N ASP A 80 16.25 -2.92 -11.28
CA ASP A 80 15.76 -2.58 -12.62
C ASP A 80 14.29 -2.12 -12.63
N ILE A 81 14.08 -0.84 -12.95
CA ILE A 81 12.76 -0.20 -13.10
C ILE A 81 11.93 -0.84 -14.23
N VAL A 82 12.57 -1.41 -15.25
CA VAL A 82 11.88 -2.04 -16.38
C VAL A 82 11.28 -3.38 -15.95
N THR A 83 12.06 -4.18 -15.21
CA THR A 83 11.55 -5.39 -14.55
C THR A 83 10.38 -5.08 -13.63
N PHE A 84 10.48 -4.00 -12.84
CA PHE A 84 9.41 -3.50 -11.97
C PHE A 84 8.11 -3.17 -12.72
N ALA A 85 8.16 -2.43 -13.82
CA ALA A 85 6.96 -1.98 -14.53
C ALA A 85 6.23 -3.08 -15.32
N PHE A 86 6.93 -4.12 -15.78
CA PHE A 86 6.39 -5.12 -16.73
C PHE A 86 6.24 -6.54 -16.17
N LEU A 87 7.00 -6.95 -15.15
CA LEU A 87 6.96 -8.33 -14.63
C LEU A 87 6.02 -8.52 -13.42
N GLU A 88 5.70 -7.46 -12.67
CA GLU A 88 4.78 -7.53 -11.52
C GLU A 88 3.37 -8.04 -11.89
N PRO A 89 2.71 -7.55 -12.95
CA PRO A 89 1.40 -8.08 -13.33
C PRO A 89 1.46 -9.55 -13.76
N TYR A 90 2.59 -9.95 -14.34
CA TYR A 90 2.80 -11.28 -14.90
C TYR A 90 3.09 -12.33 -13.81
N SER A 91 3.76 -11.96 -12.72
CA SER A 91 4.02 -12.87 -11.59
C SER A 91 2.74 -13.28 -10.86
N TYR A 92 1.70 -12.43 -10.83
CA TYR A 92 0.39 -12.78 -10.27
C TYR A 92 -0.40 -13.78 -11.14
N LEU A 93 -0.22 -13.76 -12.47
CA LEU A 93 -0.86 -14.71 -13.38
C LEU A 93 -0.18 -16.09 -13.39
N ALA A 94 1.09 -16.16 -12.98
CA ALA A 94 1.93 -17.35 -13.11
C ALA A 94 2.18 -18.13 -11.79
N PHE A 95 1.61 -17.71 -10.65
CA PHE A 95 1.73 -18.38 -9.34
C PHE A 95 3.18 -18.68 -8.86
N ASN A 96 4.18 -17.97 -9.37
CA ASN A 96 5.56 -18.10 -8.92
C ASN A 96 5.88 -16.90 -8.02
N HIS A 97 5.74 -17.07 -6.70
CA HIS A 97 6.12 -16.06 -5.72
C HIS A 97 7.54 -16.30 -5.21
N PRO A 98 8.43 -15.34 -5.47
CA PRO A 98 9.32 -14.81 -4.45
C PRO A 98 8.98 -13.31 -4.30
N ILE A 99 8.32 -12.95 -3.20
CA ILE A 99 8.00 -11.55 -2.80
C ILE A 99 9.34 -10.74 -2.63
N PRO A 100 9.47 -9.36 -2.64
CA PRO A 100 8.51 -8.20 -2.60
C PRO A 100 8.97 -6.94 -3.42
N TYR A 101 8.45 -6.57 -4.60
CA TYR A 101 8.94 -5.31 -5.22
C TYR A 101 7.93 -4.37 -5.88
N VAL A 102 6.64 -4.48 -5.59
CA VAL A 102 5.81 -3.30 -5.22
C VAL A 102 4.47 -3.67 -4.65
N THR A 103 3.88 -4.80 -4.96
CA THR A 103 2.54 -5.21 -4.52
C THR A 103 1.45 -4.21 -4.97
N ILE A 104 0.50 -4.72 -5.76
CA ILE A 104 -0.66 -3.96 -6.26
C ILE A 104 -1.44 -3.28 -5.11
N GLU A 105 -1.29 -3.83 -3.91
CA GLU A 105 -1.71 -3.32 -2.62
C GLU A 105 -1.14 -1.94 -2.31
N ALA A 106 0.16 -1.72 -2.50
CA ALA A 106 0.79 -0.41 -2.32
C ALA A 106 0.24 0.62 -3.31
N LEU A 107 -0.02 0.21 -4.55
CA LEU A 107 -0.68 1.05 -5.55
C LEU A 107 -2.10 1.40 -5.12
N PHE A 108 -2.89 0.46 -4.62
CA PHE A 108 -4.21 0.75 -4.07
C PHE A 108 -4.16 1.72 -2.88
N ILE A 109 -3.17 1.56 -1.99
CA ILE A 109 -2.94 2.49 -0.88
C ILE A 109 -2.63 3.90 -1.41
N VAL A 110 -1.75 4.03 -2.40
CA VAL A 110 -1.39 5.32 -3.01
C VAL A 110 -2.57 5.95 -3.75
N PHE A 111 -3.21 5.22 -4.66
CA PHE A 111 -4.35 5.74 -5.42
C PHE A 111 -5.51 6.13 -4.51
N GLY A 112 -5.84 5.28 -3.54
CA GLY A 112 -6.85 5.60 -2.53
C GLY A 112 -6.46 6.82 -1.68
N GLY A 113 -5.17 6.93 -1.31
CA GLY A 113 -4.56 8.11 -0.67
C GLY A 113 -4.76 9.40 -1.47
N ILE A 114 -4.42 9.40 -2.75
CA ILE A 114 -4.59 10.55 -3.66
C ILE A 114 -6.05 10.98 -3.71
N ILE A 115 -6.97 10.03 -3.92
CA ILE A 115 -8.41 10.30 -4.00
C ILE A 115 -8.94 10.86 -2.67
N MET A 116 -8.48 10.34 -1.53
CA MET A 116 -8.85 10.87 -0.21
C MET A 116 -8.39 12.30 0.02
N VAL A 117 -7.14 12.61 -0.34
CA VAL A 117 -6.55 13.94 -0.18
C VAL A 117 -7.22 14.95 -1.11
N ALA A 118 -7.44 14.57 -2.37
CA ALA A 118 -8.10 15.40 -3.38
C ALA A 118 -9.60 15.60 -3.08
N GLY A 119 -10.27 14.59 -2.52
CA GLY A 119 -11.68 14.64 -2.13
C GLY A 119 -11.96 15.32 -0.79
N GLY A 120 -10.91 15.72 -0.05
CA GLY A 120 -11.03 16.51 1.17
C GLY A 120 -11.21 17.99 0.84
N SER A 121 -12.45 18.42 0.63
CA SER A 121 -12.81 19.82 0.92
C SER A 121 -12.72 20.02 2.43
N ASP A 122 -12.34 21.22 2.87
CA ASP A 122 -12.55 21.62 4.26
C ASP A 122 -14.02 21.44 4.69
#